data_AF-A0AAW0XTR8-F1
#
_entry.id   AF-A0AAW0XTR8-F1
#
_cell.length_a   1.000
_cell.length_b   1.000
_cell.length_c   1.000
_cell.angle_alpha   90.00
_cell.angle_beta   90.00
_cell.angle_gamma   90.00
#
_symmetry.space_group_name_H-M   'P 1'
#
loop_
_entity.id
_entity.type
_entity.pdbx_description
1 polymer ?
#
loop_
_entity_poly.entity_id
_entity_poly.type
_entity_poly.pdbx_seq_one_letter_code
_entity_poly.pdbx_strand_id
1 'polypeptide(L)'
;REALRESTGVTLMAPTQDICCALRRRQSLCDCDTLLISRELTMNAMLMLTKVLKADARQNVRGTCGEAPSNPPSTTSFYPALQTEMSKWEKVEWQAEKLQIVPQLEFDITAFNSNSTLAVGSWSTSQQLKLNPRYQNSPIKRHFRIGTIMARPWMSAKSGSPMMTQGSASDPLLYEGYCVELATRLSQQMNFDFEFKFPADGQYGSRQKNGSWNGLVGDLSNGV
;
A
#
# COMPACT_ATOMS: atom_id res chain seq x y z
N ARG A 1 9.46 7.25 0.73
CA ARG A 1 8.44 8.34 0.80
C ARG A 1 8.70 9.44 -0.23
N GLU A 2 9.95 9.86 -0.42
CA GLU A 2 10.30 10.94 -1.36
C GLU A 2 9.97 10.63 -2.83
N ALA A 3 10.21 9.40 -3.30
CA ALA A 3 9.86 8.97 -4.66
C ALA A 3 8.36 8.99 -4.98
N LEU A 4 7.48 9.11 -3.97
CA LEU A 4 6.02 9.12 -4.15
C LEU A 4 5.45 10.54 -4.24
N ARG A 5 6.27 11.59 -4.00
CA ARG A 5 5.83 12.99 -4.00
C ARG A 5 5.47 13.53 -5.38
N GLU A 6 5.90 12.87 -6.45
CA GLU A 6 5.55 13.25 -7.84
C GLU A 6 4.17 12.74 -8.27
N SER A 7 3.50 11.93 -7.44
CA SER A 7 2.17 11.39 -7.73
C SER A 7 1.05 12.35 -7.34
N THR A 8 -0.06 12.35 -8.08
CA THR A 8 -1.21 13.26 -7.92
C THR A 8 -2.00 13.03 -6.63
N GLY A 9 -1.70 11.97 -5.89
CA GLY A 9 -2.20 11.75 -4.54
C GLY A 9 -1.89 10.34 -4.03
N VAL A 10 -1.12 10.23 -2.95
CA VAL A 10 -0.79 8.95 -2.32
C VAL A 10 -1.26 8.97 -0.88
N THR A 11 -1.97 7.93 -0.46
CA THR A 11 -2.31 7.71 0.95
C THR A 11 -1.32 6.70 1.52
N LEU A 12 -0.58 7.12 2.55
CA LEU A 12 0.35 6.27 3.26
C LEU A 12 -0.13 6.02 4.67
N MET A 13 -0.09 4.76 5.05
CA MET A 13 -0.26 4.30 6.43
C MET A 13 1.12 4.01 7.00
N ALA A 14 1.45 4.62 8.14
CA ALA A 14 2.75 4.41 8.77
C ALA A 14 2.62 4.30 10.29
N PRO A 15 3.42 3.44 10.92
CA PRO A 15 3.35 3.28 12.37
C PRO A 15 3.80 4.57 13.06
N THR A 16 3.20 4.87 14.20
CA THR A 16 3.64 6.00 15.03
C THR A 16 5.08 5.78 15.48
N GLN A 17 5.82 6.87 15.73
CA GLN A 17 7.23 6.81 16.12
C GLN A 17 7.46 5.90 17.34
N ASP A 18 6.55 6.00 18.31
CA ASP A 18 6.58 5.22 19.54
C ASP A 18 6.36 3.71 19.26
N ILE A 19 5.39 3.35 18.42
CA ILE A 19 5.19 1.95 17.99
C ILE A 19 6.39 1.41 17.22
N CYS A 20 6.92 2.21 16.29
CA CYS A 20 8.09 1.83 15.52
C CYS A 20 9.31 1.57 16.43
N CYS A 21 9.57 2.45 17.40
CA CYS A 21 10.67 2.30 18.35
C CYS A 21 10.48 1.06 19.25
N ALA A 22 9.25 0.83 19.73
CA ALA A 22 8.91 -0.35 20.51
C ALA A 22 9.15 -1.65 19.72
N LEU A 23 8.68 -1.71 18.46
CA LEU A 23 8.89 -2.87 17.59
C LEU A 23 10.37 -3.12 17.29
N ARG A 24 11.17 -2.06 17.12
CA ARG A 24 12.63 -2.16 16.94
C ARG A 24 13.41 -2.34 18.25
N ARG A 25 12.72 -2.39 19.40
CA ARG A 25 13.30 -2.44 20.76
C ARG A 25 14.37 -1.37 21.01
N ARG A 26 14.10 -0.13 20.63
CA ARG A 26 14.97 1.03 20.92
C ARG A 26 14.22 2.05 21.78
N GLN A 27 14.93 2.66 22.74
CA GLN A 27 14.35 3.60 23.70
C GLN A 27 14.11 5.01 23.11
N SER A 28 14.93 5.47 22.15
CA SER A 28 14.71 6.72 21.41
C SER A 28 15.55 6.74 20.10
N LEU A 29 15.19 7.59 19.13
CA LEU A 29 15.83 7.69 17.79
C LEU A 29 15.86 6.38 16.97
N CYS A 30 14.69 5.82 16.70
CA CYS A 30 14.55 4.75 15.70
C CYS A 30 14.31 5.33 14.29
N ASP A 31 15.06 4.85 13.30
CA ASP A 31 14.70 5.01 11.88
C ASP A 31 13.42 4.19 11.62
N CYS A 32 12.39 4.81 11.06
CA CYS A 32 11.10 4.18 10.77
C CYS A 32 10.81 4.08 9.27
N ASP A 33 11.70 4.62 8.42
CA ASP A 33 11.51 4.63 6.98
C ASP A 33 11.76 3.24 6.36
N THR A 34 12.54 2.40 7.04
CA THR A 34 12.93 1.05 6.59
C THR A 34 12.22 -0.08 7.34
N LEU A 35 11.15 0.21 8.07
CA LEU A 35 10.51 -0.78 8.94
C LEU A 35 9.73 -1.84 8.14
N LEU A 36 10.22 -3.07 8.14
CA LEU A 36 9.46 -4.26 7.72
C LEU A 36 8.75 -4.87 8.94
N ILE A 37 7.51 -4.47 9.18
CA ILE A 37 6.75 -4.83 10.38
C ILE A 37 6.70 -6.36 10.61
N SER A 38 6.49 -7.15 9.56
CA SER A 38 6.44 -8.62 9.65
C SER A 38 7.74 -9.23 10.17
N ARG A 39 8.90 -8.71 9.73
CA ARG A 39 10.21 -9.16 10.18
C ARG A 39 10.42 -8.85 11.65
N GLU A 40 10.14 -7.61 12.08
CA GLU A 40 10.35 -7.21 13.47
C GLU A 40 9.41 -7.96 14.42
N LEU A 41 8.13 -8.13 14.05
CA LEU A 41 7.19 -8.94 14.83
C LEU A 41 7.67 -10.40 14.98
N THR A 42 8.21 -10.99 13.91
CA THR A 42 8.73 -12.37 13.93
C THR A 42 9.96 -12.50 14.83
N MET A 43 10.93 -11.60 14.68
CA MET A 43 12.13 -11.56 15.53
C MET A 43 11.76 -11.39 17.00
N ASN A 44 10.81 -10.50 17.27
CA ASN A 44 10.28 -10.27 18.58
C ASN A 44 9.62 -11.54 19.15
N ALA A 45 8.68 -12.15 18.44
CA ALA A 45 8.01 -13.36 18.87
C ALA A 45 9.00 -14.50 19.19
N MET A 46 10.04 -14.68 18.37
CA MET A 46 11.10 -15.67 18.61
C MET A 46 11.92 -15.35 19.88
N LEU A 47 12.26 -14.08 20.10
CA LEU A 47 12.95 -13.65 21.31
C LEU A 47 12.07 -13.81 22.56
N MET A 48 10.77 -13.64 22.44
CA MET A 48 9.81 -13.89 23.51
C MET A 48 9.74 -15.38 23.85
N LEU A 49 9.51 -16.22 22.83
CA LEU A 49 9.44 -17.67 22.99
C LEU A 49 10.72 -18.23 23.59
N THR A 50 11.89 -17.79 23.15
CA THR A 50 13.17 -18.25 23.70
C THR A 50 13.35 -17.85 25.17
N LYS A 51 12.90 -16.66 25.59
CA LYS A 51 12.92 -16.27 27.01
C LYS A 51 11.96 -17.10 27.84
N VAL A 52 10.75 -17.32 27.34
CA VAL A 52 9.74 -18.16 28.01
C VAL A 52 10.26 -19.58 28.17
N LEU A 53 10.80 -20.19 27.12
CA LEU A 53 11.37 -21.54 27.17
C LEU A 53 12.58 -21.65 28.11
N LYS A 54 13.39 -20.60 28.22
CA LYS A 54 14.49 -20.55 29.20
C LYS A 54 13.99 -20.42 30.64
N ALA A 55 12.98 -19.59 30.87
CA ALA A 55 12.37 -19.38 32.19
C ALA A 55 11.56 -20.60 32.64
N ASP A 56 10.91 -21.29 31.69
CA ASP A 56 10.18 -22.54 31.90
C ASP A 56 11.10 -23.70 32.28
N ALA A 57 12.42 -23.56 32.05
CA ALA A 57 13.49 -24.48 32.45
C ALA A 57 12.97 -25.91 32.59
N ARG A 58 12.53 -26.53 31.47
CA ARG A 58 12.09 -27.93 31.46
C ARG A 58 13.10 -28.70 32.28
N GLN A 59 12.69 -29.16 33.47
CA GLN A 59 13.38 -30.27 34.12
C GLN A 59 13.52 -31.31 33.03
N ASN A 60 14.74 -31.77 32.74
CA ASN A 60 15.01 -32.74 31.69
C ASN A 60 14.00 -33.89 31.80
N VAL A 61 12.94 -33.86 30.98
CA VAL A 61 11.91 -34.90 31.01
C VAL A 61 12.55 -36.12 30.36
N ARG A 62 13.15 -36.97 31.18
CA ARG A 62 13.56 -38.32 30.78
C ARG A 62 12.29 -39.18 30.77
N GLY A 63 11.93 -39.65 29.59
CA GLY A 63 10.84 -40.61 29.41
C GLY A 63 11.30 -41.76 28.51
N THR A 64 10.83 -42.97 28.81
CA THR A 64 10.99 -44.17 28.00
C THR A 64 9.83 -44.25 27.00
N CYS A 65 10.12 -44.44 25.72
CA CYS A 65 9.06 -44.65 24.71
C CYS A 65 8.40 -46.01 24.98
N GLY A 66 7.14 -46.02 25.40
CA GLY A 66 6.37 -47.24 25.69
C GLY A 66 5.77 -47.32 27.09
N GLU A 67 6.18 -46.43 28.01
CA GLU A 67 5.60 -46.33 29.35
C GLU A 67 4.92 -44.97 29.53
N ALA A 68 3.75 -44.96 30.16
CA ALA A 68 3.11 -43.71 30.55
C ALA A 68 4.04 -42.98 31.54
N PRO A 69 4.37 -41.70 31.30
CA PRO A 69 5.29 -40.99 32.17
C PRO A 69 4.73 -40.90 33.59
N SER A 70 5.57 -41.17 34.60
CA SER A 70 5.20 -41.16 36.02
C SER A 70 4.65 -39.81 36.48
N ASN A 71 5.10 -38.73 35.81
CA ASN A 71 4.50 -37.41 35.89
C ASN A 71 3.96 -37.03 34.50
N PRO A 72 2.66 -36.75 34.35
CA PRO A 72 2.12 -36.28 33.09
C PRO A 72 2.82 -34.96 32.67
N PRO A 73 3.06 -34.73 31.37
CA PRO A 73 3.58 -33.45 30.89
C PRO A 73 2.60 -32.35 31.31
N SER A 74 3.03 -31.50 32.25
CA SER A 74 2.25 -30.38 32.75
C SER A 74 2.78 -29.09 32.14
N THR A 75 1.87 -28.28 31.58
CA THR A 75 2.18 -26.92 31.09
C THR A 75 2.08 -25.88 32.20
N THR A 76 2.04 -26.31 33.46
CA THR A 76 1.78 -25.46 34.63
C THR A 76 2.88 -24.43 34.87
N SER A 77 4.10 -24.67 34.40
CA SER A 77 5.19 -23.69 34.45
C SER A 77 5.24 -22.78 33.21
N PHE A 78 4.83 -23.29 32.04
CA PHE A 78 4.92 -22.56 30.78
C PHE A 78 3.99 -21.34 30.74
N TYR A 79 2.70 -21.51 31.07
CA TYR A 79 1.74 -20.40 30.98
C TYR A 79 2.05 -19.25 31.96
N PRO A 80 2.45 -19.50 33.23
CA PRO A 80 2.93 -18.45 34.12
C PRO A 80 4.23 -17.79 33.63
N ALA A 81 5.18 -18.55 33.07
CA ALA A 81 6.40 -18.00 32.48
C ALA A 81 6.08 -17.12 31.25
N LEU A 82 5.14 -17.57 30.41
CA LEU A 82 4.61 -16.82 29.27
C LEU A 82 3.97 -15.51 29.74
N GLN A 83 3.05 -15.55 30.70
CA GLN A 83 2.39 -14.37 31.25
C GLN A 83 3.39 -13.38 31.88
N THR A 84 4.41 -13.89 32.58
CA THR A 84 5.46 -13.08 33.20
C THR A 84 6.36 -12.41 32.16
N GLU A 85 6.68 -13.08 31.06
CA GLU A 85 7.41 -12.44 29.97
C GLU A 85 6.54 -11.48 29.18
N MET A 86 5.26 -11.79 28.96
CA MET A 86 4.31 -10.90 28.27
C MET A 86 4.08 -9.60 29.01
N SER A 87 4.01 -9.61 30.35
CA SER A 87 3.81 -8.38 31.13
C SER A 87 4.96 -7.38 31.01
N LYS A 88 6.16 -7.85 30.60
CA LYS A 88 7.32 -6.99 30.33
C LYS A 88 7.27 -6.30 28.97
N TRP A 89 6.36 -6.73 28.10
CA TRP A 89 6.25 -6.21 26.75
C TRP A 89 5.21 -5.11 26.72
N GLU A 90 5.68 -3.90 26.43
CA GLU A 90 4.79 -2.80 26.15
C GLU A 90 4.02 -3.07 24.86
N LYS A 91 2.76 -2.63 24.81
CA LYS A 91 1.92 -2.64 23.61
C LYS A 91 1.63 -4.04 23.06
N VAL A 92 1.44 -5.00 23.95
CA VAL A 92 0.97 -6.34 23.63
C VAL A 92 -0.16 -6.70 24.57
N GLU A 93 -1.22 -7.28 24.03
CA GLU A 93 -2.37 -7.77 24.80
C GLU A 93 -2.46 -9.30 24.71
N TRP A 94 -2.66 -9.95 25.85
CA TRP A 94 -2.93 -11.39 25.92
C TRP A 94 -4.44 -11.65 25.91
N GLN A 95 -4.91 -12.39 24.91
CA GLN A 95 -6.29 -12.86 24.84
C GLN A 95 -6.34 -14.32 25.28
N ALA A 96 -6.57 -14.54 26.58
CA ALA A 96 -6.53 -15.85 27.21
C ALA A 96 -7.50 -16.87 26.57
N GLU A 97 -8.71 -16.43 26.25
CA GLU A 97 -9.75 -17.28 25.64
C GLU A 97 -9.36 -17.82 24.27
N LYS A 98 -8.60 -17.03 23.51
CA LYS A 98 -8.17 -17.39 22.14
C LYS A 98 -6.74 -17.93 22.10
N LEU A 99 -6.04 -17.94 23.23
CA LEU A 99 -4.61 -18.21 23.32
C LEU A 99 -3.80 -17.37 22.32
N GLN A 100 -4.18 -16.10 22.17
CA GLN A 100 -3.61 -15.19 21.17
C GLN A 100 -2.89 -14.01 21.80
N ILE A 101 -1.76 -13.67 21.19
CA ILE A 101 -0.99 -12.47 21.49
C ILE A 101 -1.33 -11.44 20.44
N VAL A 102 -1.91 -10.31 20.85
CA VAL A 102 -2.35 -9.24 19.95
C VAL A 102 -1.44 -8.03 20.15
N PRO A 103 -0.62 -7.64 19.16
CA PRO A 103 0.18 -6.44 19.25
C PRO A 103 -0.74 -5.20 19.16
N GLN A 104 -0.58 -4.26 20.08
CA GLN A 104 -1.29 -2.98 20.06
C GLN A 104 -0.56 -2.02 19.12
N LEU A 105 -0.88 -2.12 17.84
CA LEU A 105 -0.30 -1.25 16.81
C LEU A 105 -1.13 0.02 16.63
N GLU A 106 -0.45 1.13 16.38
CA GLU A 106 -1.03 2.42 16.04
C GLU A 106 -0.34 2.99 14.79
N PHE A 107 -1.14 3.52 13.88
CA PHE A 107 -0.70 4.03 12.59
C PHE A 107 -1.36 5.37 12.30
N ASP A 108 -0.57 6.29 11.79
CA ASP A 108 -1.05 7.54 11.22
C ASP A 108 -1.32 7.36 9.74
N ILE A 109 -2.46 7.84 9.29
CA ILE A 109 -2.87 7.82 7.89
C ILE A 109 -2.76 9.24 7.36
N THR A 110 -1.90 9.40 6.37
CA THR A 110 -1.61 10.69 5.75
C THR A 110 -1.80 10.58 4.25
N ALA A 111 -2.54 11.51 3.68
CA ALA A 111 -2.63 11.72 2.25
C ALA A 111 -1.68 12.85 1.89
N PHE A 112 -0.87 12.69 0.85
CA PHE A 112 -0.03 13.76 0.35
C PHE A 112 -0.13 13.85 -1.17
N ASN A 113 -0.04 15.08 -1.67
CA ASN A 113 0.16 15.40 -3.07
C ASN A 113 1.48 16.18 -3.21
N SER A 114 1.78 16.68 -4.40
CA SER A 114 3.01 17.45 -4.65
C SER A 114 3.20 18.67 -3.73
N ASN A 115 2.12 19.25 -3.22
CA ASN A 115 2.13 20.56 -2.56
C ASN A 115 1.57 20.57 -1.12
N SER A 116 1.01 19.46 -0.65
CA SER A 116 0.29 19.41 0.64
C SER A 116 0.29 18.00 1.22
N THR A 117 0.35 17.94 2.55
CA THR A 117 0.16 16.73 3.35
C THR A 117 -1.05 16.96 4.24
N LEU A 118 -1.98 16.02 4.21
CA LEU A 118 -3.26 16.07 4.89
C LEU A 118 -3.40 14.86 5.81
N ALA A 119 -3.67 15.11 7.09
CA ALA A 119 -3.93 14.06 8.07
C ALA A 119 -5.33 13.49 7.85
N VAL A 120 -5.40 12.27 7.35
CA VAL A 120 -6.65 11.54 7.03
C VAL A 120 -7.28 10.98 8.30
N GLY A 121 -6.47 10.45 9.21
CA GLY A 121 -6.93 9.83 10.43
C GLY A 121 -5.86 8.96 11.08
N SER A 122 -6.27 8.17 12.04
CA SER A 122 -5.44 7.18 12.70
C SER A 122 -6.11 5.81 12.66
N TRP A 123 -5.32 4.75 12.71
CA TRP A 123 -5.80 3.40 12.90
C TRP A 123 -5.10 2.79 14.11
N SER A 124 -5.83 2.07 14.93
CA SER A 124 -5.23 1.25 15.98
C SER A 124 -5.83 -0.14 16.03
N THR A 125 -5.11 -1.07 16.64
CA THR A 125 -5.56 -2.46 16.75
C THR A 125 -6.85 -2.58 17.57
N SER A 126 -6.99 -1.77 18.62
CA SER A 126 -8.14 -1.76 19.52
C SER A 126 -9.31 -0.93 18.99
N GLN A 127 -9.04 0.22 18.38
CA GLN A 127 -10.08 1.19 18.00
C GLN A 127 -10.38 1.22 16.50
N GLN A 128 -9.67 0.41 15.70
CA GLN A 128 -9.78 0.36 14.25
C GLN A 128 -9.56 1.75 13.62
N LEU A 129 -10.14 2.00 12.45
CA LEU A 129 -9.98 3.26 11.72
C LEU A 129 -10.79 4.38 12.38
N LYS A 130 -10.10 5.46 12.75
CA LYS A 130 -10.68 6.74 13.18
C LYS A 130 -10.31 7.82 12.19
N LEU A 131 -11.30 8.29 11.43
CA LEU A 131 -11.12 9.38 10.49
C LEU A 131 -11.04 10.72 11.23
N ASN A 132 -10.19 11.61 10.73
CA ASN A 132 -10.11 12.99 11.21
C ASN A 132 -11.38 13.74 10.78
N PRO A 133 -12.14 14.37 11.71
CA PRO A 133 -13.37 15.08 11.35
C PRO A 133 -13.14 16.31 10.46
N ARG A 134 -11.90 16.85 10.43
CA ARG A 134 -11.52 17.94 9.52
C ARG A 134 -11.11 17.44 8.13
N TYR A 135 -10.98 16.12 7.96
CA TYR A 135 -10.63 15.55 6.67
C TYR A 135 -11.88 15.50 5.79
N GLN A 136 -11.87 16.31 4.74
CA GLN A 136 -12.86 16.23 3.68
C GLN A 136 -12.29 15.36 2.58
N ASN A 137 -12.97 14.24 2.29
CA ASN A 137 -12.69 13.42 1.12
C ASN A 137 -12.87 14.28 -0.14
N SER A 138 -11.79 14.84 -0.67
CA SER A 138 -11.77 15.31 -2.06
C SER A 138 -11.63 14.06 -2.93
N PRO A 139 -12.64 13.69 -3.74
CA PRO A 139 -12.49 12.61 -4.69
C PRO A 139 -11.27 12.92 -5.56
N ILE A 140 -10.30 12.01 -5.61
CA ILE A 140 -9.16 12.17 -6.51
C ILE A 140 -9.75 12.26 -7.92
N LYS A 141 -9.56 13.41 -8.56
CA LYS A 141 -10.02 13.61 -9.94
C LYS A 141 -9.28 12.59 -10.80
N ARG A 142 -10.04 11.70 -11.45
CA ARG A 142 -9.45 10.64 -12.26
C ARG A 142 -8.71 11.28 -13.44
N HIS A 143 -7.58 10.71 -13.82
CA HIS A 143 -6.85 11.13 -15.02
C HIS A 143 -6.83 9.97 -16.02
N PHE A 144 -7.30 10.20 -17.25
CA PHE A 144 -7.35 9.19 -18.30
C PHE A 144 -6.42 9.51 -19.47
N ARG A 145 -5.69 8.49 -19.94
CA ARG A 145 -5.02 8.53 -21.23
C ARG A 145 -5.98 8.01 -22.28
N ILE A 146 -6.43 8.86 -23.19
CA ILE A 146 -7.40 8.50 -24.22
C ILE A 146 -6.63 8.22 -25.52
N GLY A 147 -6.54 6.95 -25.88
CA GLY A 147 -5.92 6.51 -27.12
C GLY A 147 -6.80 6.79 -28.34
N THR A 148 -6.24 7.42 -29.36
CA THR A 148 -6.95 7.82 -30.60
C THR A 148 -5.97 7.98 -31.75
N ILE A 149 -6.47 8.15 -32.98
CA ILE A 149 -5.63 8.43 -34.17
C ILE A 149 -6.04 9.73 -34.86
N MET A 150 -5.13 10.29 -35.65
CA MET A 150 -5.39 11.48 -36.46
C MET A 150 -6.19 11.12 -37.71
N ALA A 151 -7.50 11.39 -37.69
CA ALA A 151 -8.38 11.13 -38.82
C ALA A 151 -9.51 12.18 -38.86
N ARG A 152 -9.58 12.99 -39.91
CA ARG A 152 -10.70 13.91 -40.11
C ARG A 152 -11.97 13.13 -40.49
N PRO A 153 -13.17 13.52 -40.02
CA PRO A 153 -13.48 14.67 -39.17
C PRO A 153 -13.41 14.38 -37.65
N TRP A 154 -12.94 13.19 -37.26
CA TRP A 154 -12.93 12.72 -35.88
C TRP A 154 -11.90 13.44 -35.02
N MET A 155 -10.69 13.63 -35.54
CA MET A 155 -9.59 14.29 -34.85
C MET A 155 -8.55 14.86 -35.81
N SER A 156 -8.09 16.07 -35.54
CA SER A 156 -6.95 16.71 -36.18
C SER A 156 -6.26 17.70 -35.24
N ALA A 157 -5.00 18.03 -35.49
CA ALA A 157 -4.34 19.14 -34.83
C ALA A 157 -4.96 20.47 -35.27
N LYS A 158 -5.15 21.41 -34.32
CA LYS A 158 -5.61 22.77 -34.62
C LYS A 158 -4.56 23.53 -35.41
N SER A 159 -5.01 24.35 -36.36
CA SER A 159 -4.13 25.24 -37.13
C SER A 159 -3.40 26.22 -36.22
N GLY A 160 -2.07 26.28 -36.32
CA GLY A 160 -1.21 27.16 -35.51
C GLY A 160 -0.71 26.55 -34.20
N SER A 161 -1.04 25.29 -33.90
CA SER A 161 -0.44 24.58 -32.77
C SER A 161 1.05 24.34 -33.02
N PRO A 162 1.94 24.55 -32.04
CA PRO A 162 3.36 24.28 -32.20
C PRO A 162 3.56 22.82 -32.62
N MET A 163 4.42 22.59 -33.61
CA MET A 163 4.77 21.25 -34.08
C MET A 163 5.39 20.47 -32.92
N MET A 164 4.64 19.52 -32.37
CA MET A 164 4.99 18.86 -31.12
C MET A 164 6.18 17.93 -31.29
N THR A 165 7.22 18.18 -30.50
CA THR A 165 8.26 17.19 -30.17
C THR A 165 7.62 16.09 -29.32
N GLN A 166 7.83 14.84 -29.74
CA GLN A 166 7.33 13.65 -29.04
C GLN A 166 7.83 13.66 -27.58
N GLY A 167 6.93 13.80 -26.61
CA GLY A 167 7.26 13.59 -25.19
C GLY A 167 6.53 14.47 -24.17
N SER A 168 5.94 15.60 -24.56
CA SER A 168 5.10 16.38 -23.65
C SER A 168 3.64 15.96 -23.76
N ALA A 169 2.96 15.79 -22.62
CA ALA A 169 1.55 15.44 -22.51
C ALA A 169 0.74 16.24 -23.53
N SER A 170 -0.02 15.54 -24.37
CA SER A 170 -0.70 16.20 -25.49
C SER A 170 -1.91 16.94 -24.94
N ASP A 171 -1.73 18.23 -24.68
CA ASP A 171 -2.77 19.11 -24.16
C ASP A 171 -4.01 19.00 -25.08
N PRO A 172 -5.18 18.59 -24.56
CA PRO A 172 -6.41 18.48 -25.33
C PRO A 172 -6.75 19.74 -26.13
N LEU A 173 -6.27 20.91 -25.70
CA LEU A 173 -6.49 22.19 -26.38
C LEU A 173 -5.83 22.27 -27.76
N LEU A 174 -4.84 21.42 -28.07
CA LEU A 174 -4.11 21.41 -29.35
C LEU A 174 -4.85 20.67 -30.47
N TYR A 175 -5.95 19.98 -30.16
CA TYR A 175 -6.68 19.16 -31.10
C TYR A 175 -8.12 19.64 -31.30
N GLU A 176 -8.70 19.30 -32.44
CA GLU A 176 -10.09 19.56 -32.81
C GLU A 176 -10.70 18.35 -33.52
N GLY A 177 -12.04 18.28 -33.55
CA GLY A 177 -12.80 17.20 -34.17
C GLY A 177 -13.80 16.56 -33.21
N TYR A 178 -14.65 15.67 -33.76
CA TYR A 178 -15.75 15.04 -33.01
C TYR A 178 -15.28 14.32 -31.72
N CYS A 179 -14.17 13.58 -31.78
CA CYS A 179 -13.65 12.84 -30.64
C CYS A 179 -13.13 13.76 -29.53
N VAL A 180 -12.65 14.95 -29.89
CA VAL A 180 -12.21 15.95 -28.91
C VAL A 180 -13.40 16.50 -28.13
N GLU A 181 -14.45 16.93 -28.85
CA GLU A 181 -15.67 17.44 -28.22
C GLU A 181 -16.35 16.38 -27.34
N LEU A 182 -16.38 15.13 -27.80
CA LEU A 182 -16.92 14.01 -27.03
C LEU A 182 -16.14 13.78 -25.74
N ALA A 183 -14.80 13.71 -25.81
CA ALA A 183 -13.95 13.54 -24.64
C ALA A 183 -14.11 14.69 -23.64
N THR A 184 -14.17 15.94 -24.12
CA THR A 184 -14.40 17.11 -23.28
C THR A 184 -15.77 17.08 -22.58
N ARG A 185 -16.84 16.69 -23.28
CA ARG A 185 -18.17 16.58 -22.65
C ARG A 185 -18.20 15.48 -21.60
N LEU A 186 -17.58 14.33 -21.89
CA LEU A 186 -17.45 13.23 -20.94
C LEU A 186 -16.64 13.66 -19.70
N SER A 187 -15.55 14.40 -19.89
CA SER A 187 -14.70 14.87 -18.79
C SER A 187 -15.42 15.83 -17.86
N GLN A 188 -16.27 16.71 -18.41
CA GLN A 188 -17.13 17.62 -17.65
C GLN A 188 -18.22 16.86 -16.89
N GLN A 189 -18.89 15.92 -17.54
CA GLN A 189 -20.00 15.17 -16.94
C GLN A 189 -19.54 14.19 -15.86
N MET A 190 -18.38 13.55 -16.06
CA MET A 190 -17.85 12.53 -15.15
C MET A 190 -16.72 13.05 -14.24
N ASN A 191 -16.39 14.34 -14.33
CA ASN A 191 -15.35 15.03 -13.57
C ASN A 191 -13.99 14.30 -13.56
N PHE A 192 -13.37 14.19 -14.73
CA PHE A 192 -12.02 13.65 -14.89
C PHE A 192 -11.15 14.60 -15.73
N ASP A 193 -9.83 14.46 -15.61
CA ASP A 193 -8.84 15.06 -16.49
C ASP A 193 -8.36 14.03 -17.52
N PHE A 194 -7.89 14.47 -18.68
CA PHE A 194 -7.40 13.55 -19.69
C PHE A 194 -6.30 14.16 -20.55
N GLU A 195 -5.54 13.29 -21.19
CA GLU A 195 -4.63 13.61 -22.29
C GLU A 195 -4.89 12.65 -23.45
N PHE A 196 -4.61 13.08 -24.68
CA PHE A 196 -4.65 12.17 -25.82
C PHE A 196 -3.33 11.41 -25.94
N LYS A 197 -3.42 10.13 -26.33
CA LYS A 197 -2.28 9.32 -26.73
C LYS A 197 -2.50 8.83 -28.15
N PHE A 198 -1.44 8.88 -28.93
CA PHE A 198 -1.45 8.46 -30.32
C PHE A 198 -0.48 7.30 -30.48
N PRO A 199 -0.87 6.22 -31.17
CA PRO A 199 0.03 5.12 -31.43
C PRO A 199 1.21 5.58 -32.28
N ALA A 200 2.39 5.09 -31.95
CA ALA A 200 3.63 5.50 -32.61
C ALA A 200 3.64 5.20 -34.12
N ASP A 201 2.94 4.13 -34.52
CA ASP A 201 2.80 3.73 -35.93
C ASP A 201 1.59 4.39 -36.63
N GLY A 202 0.78 5.17 -35.91
CA GLY A 202 -0.42 5.84 -36.44
C GLY A 202 -1.55 4.91 -36.87
N GLN A 203 -1.48 3.62 -36.55
CA GLN A 203 -2.46 2.62 -37.00
C GLN A 203 -3.53 2.35 -35.93
N TYR A 204 -4.72 1.93 -36.36
CA TYR A 204 -5.75 1.43 -35.43
C TYR A 204 -5.28 0.15 -34.73
N GLY A 205 -4.69 -0.76 -35.48
CA GLY A 205 -4.14 -2.01 -34.97
C GLY A 205 -4.51 -3.21 -35.81
N SER A 206 -3.54 -4.10 -35.97
CA SER A 206 -3.61 -5.33 -36.75
C SER A 206 -2.92 -6.45 -35.97
N ARG A 207 -3.49 -7.65 -36.05
CA ARG A 207 -2.92 -8.82 -35.40
C ARG A 207 -1.69 -9.28 -36.17
N GLN A 208 -0.57 -9.34 -35.47
CA GLN A 208 0.72 -9.75 -36.00
C GLN A 208 0.86 -11.27 -36.00
N LYS A 209 1.79 -11.80 -36.81
CA LYS A 209 2.04 -13.26 -36.93
C LYS A 209 2.46 -13.92 -35.62
N ASN A 210 3.13 -13.17 -34.75
CA ASN A 210 3.53 -13.59 -33.40
C ASN A 210 2.37 -13.55 -32.38
N GLY A 211 1.17 -13.16 -32.80
CA GLY A 211 -0.02 -13.07 -31.95
C GLY A 211 -0.23 -11.73 -31.24
N SER A 212 0.73 -10.80 -31.29
CA SER A 212 0.59 -9.46 -30.70
C SER A 212 -0.26 -8.53 -31.57
N TRP A 213 -0.69 -7.41 -31.02
CA TRP A 213 -1.36 -6.33 -31.75
C TRP A 213 -0.43 -5.13 -31.86
N ASN A 214 -0.45 -4.43 -33.00
CA ASN A 214 0.16 -3.10 -33.15
C ASN A 214 -0.91 -2.00 -33.06
N GLY A 215 -0.53 -0.76 -33.34
CA GLY A 215 -1.43 0.39 -33.31
C GLY A 215 -2.08 0.63 -31.96
N LEU A 216 -3.18 1.38 -32.01
CA LEU A 216 -3.99 1.72 -30.84
C LEU A 216 -4.43 0.48 -30.04
N VAL A 217 -4.80 -0.62 -30.71
CA VAL A 217 -5.17 -1.88 -30.03
C VAL A 217 -3.97 -2.46 -29.27
N GLY A 218 -2.77 -2.40 -29.85
CA GLY A 218 -1.54 -2.83 -29.20
C GLY A 218 -1.23 -2.01 -27.95
N ASP A 219 -1.34 -0.69 -28.03
CA ASP A 219 -1.08 0.22 -26.91
C ASP A 219 -2.05 -0.04 -25.74
N LEU A 220 -3.34 -0.19 -26.05
CA LEU A 220 -4.36 -0.53 -25.04
C LEU A 220 -4.13 -1.89 -24.38
N SER A 221 -3.69 -2.89 -25.16
CA SER A 221 -3.37 -4.22 -24.63
C SER A 221 -2.13 -4.22 -23.73
N ASN A 222 -1.17 -3.33 -23.98
CA ASN A 222 0.09 -3.28 -23.26
C ASN A 222 0.11 -2.23 -22.13
N GLY A 223 -0.92 -1.38 -22.03
CA GLY A 223 -1.03 -0.34 -21.01
C GLY A 223 -0.09 0.85 -21.24
N VAL A 224 0.18 1.17 -22.50
CA VAL A 224 1.07 2.28 -22.92
C VAL A 224 0.31 3.61 -22.96
#